data_AF-A0A7V3JKE3-F1
#
_entry.id   AF-A0A7V3JKE3-F1
#
_cell.length_a   1.000
_cell.length_b   1.000
_cell.length_c   1.000
_cell.angle_alpha   90.00
_cell.angle_beta   90.00
_cell.angle_gamma   90.00
#
_symmetry.space_group_name_H-M   'P 1'
#
loop_
_entity.id
_entity.type
_entity.pdbx_description
1 polymer ?
#
loop_
_entity_poly.entity_id
_entity_poly.type
_entity_poly.pdbx_seq_one_letter_code
_entity_poly.pdbx_strand_id
1 'polypeptide(L)'
;MEALRYRAIGIALVAAALTGASYRTANFVVQTADPRHAELFGNAAEHWRKELARQWLGEELPTWYQPCLMTVQVGPHLGAGGATSFVFDRGEVFGWRMQIQGSAERVVDSVLPHEITHMIFASYFRAPLPRWADEGAATSVECPSERAKHRQMLVQFLRTGRGIALSDMLRMTEYPADVMPLYAQGYALADYLIQQGGRRRYVDFLSDGMRNQQWVAALAKWYGVKDLAALQNQWLAWVAAGFPSLETSAPAPEERGPNQLAQGDRRPRRPAPNLVLHITGAAPLPPQNPGAGRAGCTPQGAASEETRTWQLAHPQPIERPRSAVLSWAR
;
A
#
# COMPACT_ATOMS: atom_id res chain seq x y z
N MET A 1 33.94 -35.00 26.45
CA MET A 1 34.08 -33.86 25.51
C MET A 1 33.27 -34.03 24.23
N GLU A 2 32.96 -35.25 23.78
CA GLU A 2 32.20 -35.46 22.54
C GLU A 2 30.71 -35.10 22.65
N ALA A 3 30.03 -35.42 23.75
CA ALA A 3 28.60 -35.11 23.95
C ALA A 3 28.27 -33.59 23.97
N LEU A 4 29.24 -32.74 24.33
CA LEU A 4 29.10 -31.27 24.29
C LEU A 4 29.21 -30.73 22.85
N ARG A 5 29.97 -31.41 21.99
CA ARG A 5 30.09 -31.06 20.56
C ARG A 5 28.81 -31.40 19.80
N TYR A 6 28.18 -32.55 20.09
CA TYR A 6 26.91 -32.93 19.47
C TYR A 6 25.72 -32.02 19.87
N ARG A 7 25.70 -31.50 21.11
CA ARG A 7 24.68 -30.53 21.56
C ARG A 7 24.86 -29.15 20.92
N ALA A 8 26.11 -28.68 20.75
CA ALA A 8 26.40 -27.42 20.06
C ALA A 8 26.06 -27.49 18.55
N ILE A 9 26.29 -28.63 17.90
CA ILE A 9 25.93 -28.87 16.49
C ILE A 9 24.40 -28.95 16.33
N GLY A 10 23.68 -29.58 17.28
CA GLY A 10 22.22 -29.62 17.28
C GLY A 10 21.56 -28.24 17.48
N ILE A 11 22.12 -27.39 18.34
CA ILE A 11 21.62 -26.03 18.58
C ILE A 11 21.93 -25.12 17.37
N ALA A 12 23.09 -25.28 16.71
CA ALA A 12 23.42 -24.53 15.50
C ALA A 12 22.54 -24.91 14.29
N LEU A 13 22.16 -26.20 14.16
CA LEU A 13 21.24 -26.66 13.11
C LEU A 13 19.79 -26.21 13.32
N VAL A 14 19.34 -26.07 14.58
CA VAL A 14 18.01 -25.51 14.89
C VAL A 14 17.98 -24.00 14.74
N ALA A 15 19.07 -23.29 15.05
CA ALA A 15 19.18 -21.85 14.85
C ALA A 15 19.23 -21.46 13.36
N ALA A 16 19.85 -22.28 12.49
CA ALA A 16 19.84 -22.09 11.04
C ALA A 16 18.46 -22.37 10.40
N ALA A 17 17.56 -23.08 11.08
CA ALA A 17 16.21 -23.39 10.59
C ALA A 17 15.18 -22.28 10.90
N LEU A 18 15.54 -21.27 11.70
CA LEU A 18 14.64 -20.18 12.10
C LEU A 18 14.92 -18.85 11.41
N THR A 19 15.93 -18.78 10.55
CA THR A 19 16.13 -17.62 9.67
C THR A 19 15.26 -17.79 8.44
N GLY A 20 14.19 -16.98 8.32
CA GLY A 20 13.42 -16.89 7.08
C GLY A 20 14.36 -16.63 5.89
N ALA A 21 14.03 -17.22 4.74
CA ALA A 21 14.82 -17.02 3.54
C ALA A 21 14.80 -15.55 3.11
N SER A 22 15.97 -15.05 2.73
CA SER A 22 16.16 -13.67 2.28
C SER A 22 16.67 -13.64 0.84
N TYR A 23 16.11 -12.76 0.02
CA TYR A 23 16.58 -12.52 -1.35
C TYR A 23 16.69 -11.01 -1.60
N ARG A 24 17.80 -10.57 -2.20
CA ARG A 24 18.10 -9.15 -2.42
C ARG A 24 18.21 -8.84 -3.91
N THR A 25 17.51 -7.79 -4.33
CA THR A 25 17.61 -7.18 -5.65
C THR A 25 18.18 -5.76 -5.53
N ALA A 26 18.08 -4.95 -6.60
CA ALA A 26 18.50 -3.55 -6.56
C ALA A 26 17.62 -2.71 -5.63
N ASN A 27 16.31 -2.91 -5.70
CA ASN A 27 15.29 -2.09 -5.04
C ASN A 27 14.57 -2.81 -3.89
N PHE A 28 14.77 -4.11 -3.67
CA PHE A 28 14.06 -4.88 -2.65
C PHE A 28 14.96 -5.85 -1.88
N VAL A 29 14.67 -6.03 -0.59
CA VAL A 29 15.18 -7.13 0.24
C VAL A 29 13.97 -7.88 0.78
N VAL A 30 13.75 -9.07 0.26
CA VAL A 30 12.57 -9.89 0.54
C VAL A 30 12.88 -10.90 1.62
N GLN A 31 12.02 -11.00 2.63
CA GLN A 31 12.07 -12.00 3.69
C GLN A 31 10.77 -12.80 3.72
N THR A 32 10.87 -14.13 3.62
CA THR A 32 9.73 -15.05 3.70
C THR A 32 10.19 -16.44 4.17
N ALA A 33 9.27 -17.39 4.36
CA ALA A 33 9.61 -18.72 4.84
C ALA A 33 10.27 -19.62 3.77
N ASP A 34 9.90 -19.47 2.48
CA ASP A 34 10.42 -20.29 1.37
C ASP A 34 11.42 -19.48 0.51
N PRO A 35 12.67 -19.94 0.31
CA PRO A 35 13.65 -19.24 -0.52
C PRO A 35 13.23 -19.05 -1.98
N ARG A 36 12.45 -19.98 -2.55
CA ARG A 36 11.93 -19.83 -3.93
C ARG A 36 10.91 -18.70 -4.00
N HIS A 37 10.11 -18.52 -2.96
CA HIS A 37 9.20 -17.38 -2.86
C HIS A 37 9.97 -16.06 -2.67
N ALA A 38 11.06 -16.05 -1.90
CA ALA A 38 11.88 -14.86 -1.74
C ALA A 38 12.40 -14.34 -3.09
N GLU A 39 12.95 -15.25 -3.91
CA GLU A 39 13.42 -14.95 -5.26
C GLU A 39 12.28 -14.54 -6.20
N LEU A 40 11.19 -15.30 -6.23
CA LEU A 40 10.01 -14.99 -7.04
C LEU A 40 9.47 -13.58 -6.77
N PHE A 41 9.23 -13.24 -5.50
CA PHE A 41 8.67 -11.95 -5.13
C PHE A 41 9.65 -10.80 -5.34
N GLY A 42 10.95 -11.03 -5.13
CA GLY A 42 11.97 -10.02 -5.43
C GLY A 42 11.99 -9.67 -6.92
N ASN A 43 12.03 -10.69 -7.78
CA ASN A 43 12.02 -10.49 -9.23
C ASN A 43 10.69 -9.91 -9.74
N ALA A 44 9.55 -10.35 -9.19
CA ALA A 44 8.24 -9.80 -9.50
C ALA A 44 8.11 -8.33 -9.08
N ALA A 45 8.66 -7.95 -7.92
CA ALA A 45 8.64 -6.57 -7.44
C ALA A 45 9.46 -5.64 -8.35
N GLU A 46 10.64 -6.07 -8.80
CA GLU A 46 11.42 -5.32 -9.80
C GLU A 46 10.68 -5.16 -11.13
N HIS A 47 10.05 -6.24 -11.61
CA HIS A 47 9.22 -6.21 -12.81
C HIS A 47 8.09 -5.19 -12.68
N TRP A 48 7.27 -5.28 -11.63
CA TRP A 48 6.15 -4.37 -11.43
C TRP A 48 6.59 -2.93 -11.22
N ARG A 49 7.68 -2.70 -10.48
CA ARG A 49 8.26 -1.37 -10.32
C ARG A 49 8.61 -0.74 -11.67
N LYS A 50 9.27 -1.50 -12.54
CA LYS A 50 9.65 -1.06 -13.88
C LYS A 50 8.44 -0.79 -14.76
N GLU A 51 7.54 -1.76 -14.88
CA GLU A 51 6.40 -1.67 -15.79
C GLU A 51 5.38 -0.62 -15.34
N LEU A 52 5.08 -0.54 -14.05
CA LEU A 52 4.16 0.48 -13.53
C LEU A 52 4.77 1.87 -13.59
N ALA A 53 6.08 2.05 -13.38
CA ALA A 53 6.73 3.34 -13.56
C ALA A 53 6.56 3.83 -15.01
N ARG A 54 6.80 2.96 -16.00
CA ARG A 54 6.58 3.28 -17.42
C ARG A 54 5.12 3.59 -17.71
N GLN A 55 4.19 2.82 -17.17
CA GLN A 55 2.75 3.01 -17.40
C GLN A 55 2.20 4.30 -16.77
N TRP A 56 2.66 4.67 -15.57
CA TRP A 56 2.22 5.87 -14.86
C TRP A 56 2.96 7.12 -15.32
N LEU A 57 4.29 7.03 -15.45
CA LEU A 57 5.17 8.18 -15.61
C LEU A 57 5.71 8.31 -17.04
N GLY A 58 5.66 7.27 -17.86
CA GLY A 58 6.24 7.24 -19.21
C GLY A 58 7.73 6.84 -19.22
N GLU A 59 8.35 6.65 -18.06
CA GLU A 59 9.76 6.32 -17.90
C GLU A 59 10.00 5.41 -16.69
N GLU A 60 11.18 4.81 -16.61
CA GLU A 60 11.58 4.03 -15.44
C GLU A 60 12.09 4.92 -14.32
N LEU A 61 11.77 4.58 -13.07
CA LEU A 61 12.38 5.26 -11.93
C LEU A 61 13.84 4.85 -11.75
N PRO A 62 14.75 5.78 -11.40
CA PRO A 62 16.10 5.43 -10.98
C PRO A 62 16.07 4.54 -9.74
N THR A 63 17.08 3.68 -9.56
CA THR A 63 17.17 2.79 -8.39
C THR A 63 17.04 3.61 -7.10
N TRP A 64 16.20 3.16 -6.16
CA TRP A 64 16.06 3.85 -4.88
C TRP A 64 17.36 3.80 -4.09
N TYR A 65 17.67 4.89 -3.38
CA TYR A 65 18.90 4.99 -2.58
C TYR A 65 19.04 3.84 -1.57
N GLN A 66 17.93 3.39 -0.99
CA GLN A 66 17.86 2.20 -0.15
C GLN A 66 16.77 1.26 -0.67
N PRO A 67 17.02 -0.06 -0.73
CA PRO A 67 16.01 -1.02 -1.11
C PRO A 67 14.89 -1.09 -0.05
N CYS A 68 13.69 -1.40 -0.51
CA CYS A 68 12.55 -1.68 0.36
C CYS A 68 12.75 -3.00 1.11
N LEU A 69 12.61 -2.94 2.44
CA LEU A 69 12.59 -4.13 3.28
C LEU A 69 11.18 -4.73 3.24
N MET A 70 11.04 -5.85 2.54
CA MET A 70 9.76 -6.51 2.28
C MET A 70 9.65 -7.82 3.07
N THR A 71 8.64 -7.94 3.93
CA THR A 71 8.30 -9.21 4.60
C THR A 71 7.03 -9.79 3.97
N VAL A 72 7.07 -11.07 3.60
CA VAL A 72 5.96 -11.74 2.90
C VAL A 72 5.49 -12.98 3.66
N GLN A 73 4.21 -13.03 4.00
CA GLN A 73 3.56 -14.22 4.55
C GLN A 73 2.72 -14.91 3.46
N VAL A 74 3.09 -16.14 3.12
CA VAL A 74 2.43 -16.90 2.05
C VAL A 74 1.54 -17.98 2.62
N GLY A 75 0.30 -18.04 2.15
CA GLY A 75 -0.61 -19.13 2.48
C GLY A 75 -1.82 -19.18 1.55
N PRO A 76 -2.29 -20.37 1.14
CA PRO A 76 -3.37 -20.52 0.16
C PRO A 76 -4.72 -19.96 0.64
N HIS A 77 -4.90 -19.81 1.95
CA HIS A 77 -6.12 -19.28 2.57
C HIS A 77 -5.92 -17.92 3.24
N LEU A 78 -4.74 -17.30 3.10
CA LEU A 78 -4.53 -15.95 3.60
C LEU A 78 -5.22 -14.97 2.65
N GLY A 79 -5.99 -14.05 3.22
CA GLY A 79 -6.50 -12.92 2.47
C GLY A 79 -5.34 -12.09 1.90
N ALA A 80 -5.46 -11.70 0.64
CA ALA A 80 -4.49 -10.85 -0.02
C ALA A 80 -4.55 -9.42 0.55
N GLY A 81 -3.39 -8.87 0.90
CA GLY A 81 -3.27 -7.50 1.39
C GLY A 81 -1.89 -7.23 1.98
N GLY A 82 -1.66 -6.00 2.38
CA GLY A 82 -0.41 -5.56 2.99
C GLY A 82 -0.41 -4.09 3.33
N ALA A 83 0.76 -3.57 3.64
CA ALA A 83 0.95 -2.15 3.86
C ALA A 83 2.40 -1.77 3.55
N THR A 84 2.57 -0.59 2.98
CA THR A 84 3.86 0.05 2.77
C THR A 84 3.96 1.33 3.59
N SER A 85 5.08 1.49 4.29
CA SER A 85 5.39 2.65 5.11
C SER A 85 6.68 3.31 4.66
N PHE A 86 6.71 4.64 4.75
CA PHE A 86 7.81 5.50 4.35
C PHE A 86 7.64 6.89 4.96
N VAL A 87 8.70 7.70 4.88
CA VAL A 87 8.74 9.07 5.40
C VAL A 87 9.18 10.02 4.29
N PHE A 88 8.52 11.19 4.25
CA PHE A 88 9.00 12.33 3.47
C PHE A 88 9.91 13.21 4.33
N ASP A 89 11.13 13.49 3.87
CA ASP A 89 11.99 14.52 4.45
C ASP A 89 12.55 15.38 3.33
N ARG A 90 12.35 16.71 3.40
CA ARG A 90 12.86 17.71 2.44
C ARG A 90 12.62 17.36 0.96
N GLY A 91 11.43 16.82 0.64
CA GLY A 91 11.07 16.45 -0.73
C GLY A 91 11.67 15.12 -1.20
N GLU A 92 12.31 14.36 -0.32
CA GLU A 92 12.83 13.03 -0.59
C GLU A 92 12.06 11.96 0.20
N VAL A 93 12.11 10.71 -0.25
CA VAL A 93 11.40 9.58 0.38
C VAL A 93 12.39 8.57 0.93
N PHE A 94 12.18 8.15 2.17
CA PHE A 94 13.09 7.25 2.89
C PHE A 94 12.36 6.14 3.63
N GLY A 95 13.12 5.12 4.00
CA GLY A 95 12.69 4.13 4.99
C GLY A 95 11.62 3.15 4.50
N TRP A 96 11.63 2.81 3.21
CA TRP A 96 10.70 1.86 2.60
C TRP A 96 10.62 0.53 3.38
N ARG A 97 9.44 0.25 3.92
CA ARG A 97 9.11 -1.04 4.56
C ARG A 97 7.76 -1.52 4.07
N MET A 98 7.73 -2.75 3.57
CA MET A 98 6.54 -3.39 3.04
C MET A 98 6.26 -4.69 3.80
N GLN A 99 5.02 -4.87 4.25
CA GLN A 99 4.56 -6.10 4.87
C GLN A 99 3.34 -6.59 4.12
N ILE A 100 3.44 -7.74 3.45
CA ILE A 100 2.39 -8.24 2.55
C ILE A 100 2.08 -9.71 2.83
N GLN A 101 0.88 -10.12 2.48
CA GLN A 101 0.41 -11.49 2.66
C GLN A 101 -0.57 -11.92 1.57
N GLY A 102 -0.70 -13.23 1.38
CA GLY A 102 -1.69 -13.84 0.49
C GLY A 102 -1.24 -15.20 -0.05
N SER A 103 -1.98 -15.73 -1.03
CA SER A 103 -1.43 -16.80 -1.88
C SER A 103 -0.27 -16.24 -2.71
N ALA A 104 0.66 -17.10 -3.14
CA ALA A 104 1.79 -16.67 -3.98
C ALA A 104 1.31 -15.95 -5.25
N GLU A 105 0.23 -16.46 -5.88
CA GLU A 105 -0.42 -15.83 -7.02
C GLU A 105 -0.91 -14.42 -6.69
N ARG A 106 -1.68 -14.25 -5.61
CA ARG A 106 -2.26 -12.95 -5.24
C ARG A 106 -1.23 -11.93 -4.78
N VAL A 107 -0.15 -12.39 -4.15
CA VAL A 107 1.00 -11.54 -3.84
C VAL A 107 1.58 -10.96 -5.13
N VAL A 108 1.78 -11.79 -6.16
CA VAL A 108 2.38 -11.38 -7.42
C VAL A 108 1.44 -10.53 -8.27
N ASP A 109 0.17 -10.93 -8.43
CA ASP A 109 -0.74 -10.34 -9.41
C ASP A 109 -1.64 -9.22 -8.89
N SER A 110 -1.63 -8.98 -7.57
CA SER A 110 -2.53 -8.01 -6.94
C SER A 110 -1.81 -7.17 -5.89
N VAL A 111 -1.20 -7.79 -4.88
CA VAL A 111 -0.64 -7.05 -3.73
C VAL A 111 0.62 -6.28 -4.10
N LEU A 112 1.58 -6.91 -4.80
CA LEU A 112 2.80 -6.22 -5.24
C LEU A 112 2.49 -5.01 -6.16
N PRO A 113 1.68 -5.13 -7.22
CA PRO A 113 1.26 -3.98 -8.04
C PRO A 113 0.68 -2.82 -7.23
N HIS A 114 -0.19 -3.14 -6.26
CA HIS A 114 -0.83 -2.15 -5.40
C HIS A 114 0.21 -1.38 -4.58
N GLU A 115 0.99 -2.10 -3.77
CA GLU A 115 1.96 -1.50 -2.85
C GLU A 115 3.07 -0.74 -3.58
N ILE A 116 3.51 -1.26 -4.73
CA ILE A 116 4.52 -0.60 -5.57
C ILE A 116 3.98 0.68 -6.21
N THR A 117 2.67 0.75 -6.50
CA THR A 117 2.06 2.00 -7.01
C THR A 117 2.20 3.13 -5.98
N HIS A 118 1.97 2.86 -4.69
CA HIS A 118 2.22 3.83 -3.62
C HIS A 118 3.68 4.32 -3.63
N MET A 119 4.63 3.40 -3.79
CA MET A 119 6.05 3.75 -3.81
C MET A 119 6.43 4.59 -5.03
N ILE A 120 5.87 4.27 -6.21
CA ILE A 120 6.07 5.05 -7.45
C ILE A 120 5.51 6.46 -7.26
N PHE A 121 4.29 6.57 -6.74
CA PHE A 121 3.64 7.85 -6.52
C PHE A 121 4.37 8.68 -5.47
N ALA A 122 4.76 8.10 -4.35
CA ALA A 122 5.58 8.79 -3.37
C ALA A 122 6.92 9.27 -3.95
N SER A 123 7.56 8.47 -4.82
CA SER A 123 8.80 8.84 -5.52
C SER A 123 8.61 9.97 -6.54
N TYR A 124 7.44 10.06 -7.16
CA TYR A 124 7.14 11.08 -8.17
C TYR A 124 6.63 12.38 -7.54
N PHE A 125 5.58 12.30 -6.71
CA PHE A 125 4.92 13.47 -6.13
C PHE A 125 5.69 14.09 -4.97
N ARG A 126 6.52 13.31 -4.27
CA ARG A 126 7.31 13.77 -3.11
C ARG A 126 6.48 14.44 -2.00
N ALA A 127 5.20 14.11 -1.94
CA ALA A 127 4.23 14.60 -0.98
C ALA A 127 3.12 13.56 -0.79
N PRO A 128 2.41 13.56 0.36
CA PRO A 128 1.22 12.74 0.55
C PRO A 128 0.15 13.08 -0.49
N LEU A 129 -0.39 12.06 -1.16
CA LEU A 129 -1.54 12.22 -2.04
C LEU A 129 -2.84 12.25 -1.22
N PRO A 130 -3.91 12.86 -1.76
CA PRO A 130 -5.25 12.60 -1.25
C PRO A 130 -5.54 11.10 -1.29
N ARG A 131 -6.14 10.56 -0.22
CA ARG A 131 -6.28 9.11 -0.03
C ARG A 131 -7.07 8.43 -1.12
N TRP A 132 -8.06 9.11 -1.69
CA TRP A 132 -8.85 8.56 -2.81
C TRP A 132 -7.99 8.29 -4.04
N ALA A 133 -6.98 9.14 -4.30
CA ALA A 133 -6.15 9.07 -5.47
C ALA A 133 -5.05 8.01 -5.29
N ASP A 134 -4.46 7.97 -4.11
CA ASP A 134 -3.44 6.98 -3.75
C ASP A 134 -4.03 5.56 -3.78
N GLU A 135 -5.09 5.31 -3.01
CA GLU A 135 -5.77 4.01 -2.98
C GLU A 135 -6.44 3.67 -4.30
N GLY A 136 -7.04 4.66 -4.95
CA GLY A 136 -7.75 4.46 -6.20
C GLY A 136 -6.84 4.01 -7.34
N ALA A 137 -5.66 4.65 -7.45
CA ALA A 137 -4.66 4.25 -8.43
C ALA A 137 -4.04 2.89 -8.10
N ALA A 138 -3.71 2.63 -6.84
CA ALA A 138 -3.17 1.33 -6.40
C ALA A 138 -4.16 0.18 -6.66
N THR A 139 -5.45 0.38 -6.34
CA THR A 139 -6.52 -0.59 -6.64
C THR A 139 -6.70 -0.79 -8.15
N SER A 140 -6.43 0.23 -8.98
CA SER A 140 -6.65 0.14 -10.43
C SER A 140 -5.74 -0.87 -11.15
N VAL A 141 -4.61 -1.23 -10.53
CA VAL A 141 -3.61 -2.17 -11.05
C VAL A 141 -3.68 -3.54 -10.39
N GLU A 142 -4.63 -3.75 -9.48
CA GLU A 142 -4.90 -5.06 -8.89
C GLU A 142 -5.52 -6.03 -9.89
N CYS A 143 -5.52 -7.31 -9.53
CA CYS A 143 -6.11 -8.34 -10.36
C CYS A 143 -7.61 -8.06 -10.63
N PRO A 144 -8.18 -8.53 -11.76
CA PRO A 144 -9.57 -8.27 -12.12
C PRO A 144 -10.60 -8.62 -11.03
N SER A 145 -10.33 -9.66 -10.23
CA SER A 145 -11.26 -10.11 -9.21
C SER A 145 -11.37 -9.17 -8.01
N GLU A 146 -10.27 -8.53 -7.57
CA GLU A 146 -10.32 -7.54 -6.49
C GLU A 146 -11.01 -6.26 -6.98
N ARG A 147 -10.67 -5.79 -8.19
CA ARG A 147 -11.34 -4.67 -8.85
C ARG A 147 -12.85 -4.86 -8.98
N ALA A 148 -13.30 -6.07 -9.32
CA ALA A 148 -14.72 -6.40 -9.38
C ALA A 148 -15.42 -6.31 -8.02
N LYS A 149 -14.75 -6.75 -6.93
CA LYS A 149 -15.28 -6.61 -5.56
C LYS A 149 -15.46 -5.15 -5.17
N HIS A 150 -14.50 -4.28 -5.51
CA HIS A 150 -14.62 -2.84 -5.23
C HIS A 150 -15.79 -2.20 -5.99
N ARG A 151 -16.03 -2.56 -7.26
CA ARG A 151 -17.22 -2.11 -8.01
C ARG A 151 -18.52 -2.56 -7.36
N GLN A 152 -18.61 -3.82 -6.91
CA GLN A 152 -19.79 -4.33 -6.20
C GLN A 152 -20.04 -3.58 -4.88
N MET A 153 -18.98 -3.37 -4.09
CA MET A 153 -19.06 -2.60 -2.85
C MET A 153 -19.52 -1.17 -3.09
N LEU A 154 -19.02 -0.50 -4.13
CA LEU A 154 -19.45 0.86 -4.49
C LEU A 154 -20.96 0.91 -4.74
N VAL A 155 -21.49 0.01 -5.57
CA VAL A 155 -22.94 -0.05 -5.85
C VAL A 155 -23.74 -0.22 -4.56
N GLN A 156 -23.27 -1.07 -3.64
CA GLN A 156 -23.89 -1.22 -2.33
C GLN A 156 -23.83 0.07 -1.50
N PHE A 157 -22.68 0.74 -1.43
CA PHE A 157 -22.51 1.97 -0.63
C PHE A 157 -23.34 3.12 -1.16
N LEU A 158 -23.42 3.29 -2.48
CA LEU A 158 -24.27 4.32 -3.09
C LEU A 158 -25.76 4.06 -2.80
N ARG A 159 -26.22 2.80 -2.87
CA ARG A 159 -27.61 2.43 -2.55
C ARG A 159 -27.99 2.61 -1.09
N THR A 160 -27.00 2.55 -0.18
CA THR A 160 -27.21 2.64 1.27
C THR A 160 -26.84 4.01 1.86
N GLY A 161 -26.54 5.00 1.01
CA GLY A 161 -26.16 6.35 1.45
C GLY A 161 -24.81 6.42 2.16
N ARG A 162 -23.94 5.42 2.00
CA ARG A 162 -22.58 5.34 2.56
C ARG A 162 -21.50 5.92 1.64
N GLY A 163 -21.88 6.53 0.52
CA GLY A 163 -20.93 7.21 -0.36
C GLY A 163 -20.29 8.43 0.31
N ILE A 164 -19.12 8.82 -0.17
CA ILE A 164 -18.40 10.02 0.29
C ILE A 164 -18.72 11.16 -0.70
N ALA A 165 -19.01 12.36 -0.23
CA ALA A 165 -19.19 13.50 -1.13
C ALA A 165 -17.88 13.77 -1.90
N LEU A 166 -17.95 13.98 -3.23
CA LEU A 166 -16.74 14.22 -4.04
C LEU A 166 -15.95 15.45 -3.57
N SER A 167 -16.64 16.48 -3.08
CA SER A 167 -16.01 17.67 -2.49
C SER A 167 -15.08 17.34 -1.31
N ASP A 168 -15.44 16.32 -0.54
CA ASP A 168 -14.72 15.96 0.68
C ASP A 168 -13.65 14.93 0.33
N MET A 169 -14.01 13.95 -0.49
CA MET A 169 -13.11 12.90 -0.94
C MET A 169 -11.88 13.45 -1.65
N LEU A 170 -12.04 14.44 -2.55
CA LEU A 170 -10.92 15.01 -3.31
C LEU A 170 -9.85 15.70 -2.44
N ARG A 171 -10.21 16.11 -1.22
CA ARG A 171 -9.31 16.82 -0.27
C ARG A 171 -8.91 15.96 0.92
N MET A 172 -9.37 14.72 1.00
CA MET A 172 -9.17 13.84 2.14
C MET A 172 -7.72 13.35 2.21
N THR A 173 -6.96 13.80 3.21
CA THR A 173 -5.57 13.36 3.46
C THR A 173 -5.46 12.28 4.53
N GLU A 174 -6.48 12.13 5.37
CA GLU A 174 -6.56 11.12 6.43
C GLU A 174 -7.58 10.04 6.10
N TYR A 175 -7.38 8.82 6.59
CA TYR A 175 -8.36 7.76 6.44
C TYR A 175 -9.62 8.07 7.25
N PRO A 176 -10.83 7.91 6.67
CA PRO A 176 -12.06 8.00 7.43
C PRO A 176 -12.21 6.78 8.35
N ALA A 177 -13.03 6.90 9.39
CA ALA A 177 -13.31 5.77 10.29
C ALA A 177 -13.89 4.55 9.55
N ASP A 178 -14.76 4.79 8.56
CA ASP A 178 -15.22 3.78 7.61
C ASP A 178 -14.42 3.88 6.31
N VAL A 179 -13.33 3.12 6.25
CA VAL A 179 -12.38 3.15 5.13
C VAL A 179 -12.94 2.53 3.86
N MET A 180 -13.87 1.59 3.94
CA MET A 180 -14.25 0.81 2.75
C MET A 180 -14.90 1.62 1.62
N PRO A 181 -15.78 2.60 1.91
CA PRO A 181 -16.26 3.54 0.90
C PRO A 181 -15.15 4.31 0.20
N LEU A 182 -14.08 4.71 0.91
CA LEU A 182 -12.95 5.41 0.31
C LEU A 182 -12.25 4.55 -0.75
N TYR A 183 -11.97 3.28 -0.45
CA TYR A 183 -11.37 2.36 -1.44
C TYR A 183 -12.28 2.15 -2.65
N ALA A 184 -13.55 1.79 -2.40
CA ALA A 184 -14.48 1.46 -3.47
C ALA A 184 -14.78 2.66 -4.39
N GLN A 185 -15.01 3.83 -3.79
CA GLN A 185 -15.31 5.06 -4.52
C GLN A 185 -14.06 5.68 -5.14
N GLY A 186 -12.94 5.69 -4.42
CA GLY A 186 -11.64 6.17 -4.91
C GLY A 186 -11.19 5.37 -6.13
N TYR A 187 -11.25 4.03 -6.07
CA TYR A 187 -10.97 3.17 -7.21
C TYR A 187 -11.86 3.48 -8.41
N ALA A 188 -13.18 3.49 -8.24
CA ALA A 188 -14.08 3.72 -9.36
C ALA A 188 -13.91 5.10 -9.99
N LEU A 189 -13.60 6.13 -9.19
CA LEU A 189 -13.30 7.46 -9.72
C LEU A 189 -11.96 7.48 -10.46
N ALA A 190 -10.91 6.86 -9.90
CA ALA A 190 -9.61 6.75 -10.55
C ALA A 190 -9.74 6.00 -11.89
N ASP A 191 -10.40 4.84 -11.90
CA ASP A 191 -10.67 4.04 -13.10
C ASP A 191 -11.41 4.84 -14.17
N TYR A 192 -12.47 5.57 -13.79
CA TYR A 192 -13.20 6.45 -14.71
C TYR A 192 -12.29 7.51 -15.36
N LEU A 193 -11.49 8.21 -14.56
CA LEU A 193 -10.58 9.26 -15.04
C LEU A 193 -9.41 8.70 -15.87
N ILE A 194 -8.93 7.50 -15.54
CA ILE A 194 -7.89 6.80 -16.29
C ILE A 194 -8.45 6.34 -17.64
N GLN A 195 -9.66 5.79 -17.70
CA GLN A 195 -10.27 5.38 -18.98
C GLN A 195 -10.56 6.57 -19.90
N GLN A 196 -10.79 7.78 -19.36
CA GLN A 196 -11.00 8.97 -20.21
C GLN A 196 -9.73 9.54 -20.82
N GLY A 197 -8.58 9.39 -20.15
CA GLY A 197 -7.38 10.16 -20.51
C GLY A 197 -6.07 9.41 -20.48
N GLY A 198 -6.07 8.15 -20.05
CA GLY A 198 -4.89 7.38 -19.74
C GLY A 198 -4.24 7.76 -18.40
N ARG A 199 -3.30 6.92 -17.97
CA ARG A 199 -2.59 7.05 -16.70
C ARG A 199 -1.74 8.32 -16.60
N ARG A 200 -1.07 8.73 -17.68
CA ARG A 200 -0.24 9.94 -17.69
C ARG A 200 -1.08 11.20 -17.44
N ARG A 201 -2.23 11.32 -18.13
CA ARG A 201 -3.17 12.42 -17.91
C ARG A 201 -3.68 12.45 -16.47
N TYR A 202 -3.98 11.28 -15.90
CA TYR A 202 -4.38 11.16 -14.50
C TYR A 202 -3.30 11.68 -13.54
N VAL A 203 -2.04 11.29 -13.75
CA VAL A 203 -0.90 11.78 -12.94
C VAL A 203 -0.72 13.30 -13.07
N ASP A 204 -0.84 13.85 -14.27
CA ASP A 204 -0.72 15.29 -14.48
C ASP A 204 -1.90 16.07 -13.86
N PHE A 205 -3.11 15.49 -13.93
CA PHE A 205 -4.30 15.99 -13.23
C PHE A 205 -4.09 16.06 -11.71
N LEU A 206 -3.57 14.98 -11.11
CA LEU A 206 -3.26 14.96 -9.68
C LEU A 206 -2.19 16.01 -9.33
N SER A 207 -1.14 16.13 -10.14
CA SER A 207 -0.06 17.10 -9.94
C SER A 207 -0.57 18.54 -9.89
N ASP A 208 -1.45 18.90 -10.84
CA ASP A 208 -2.06 20.23 -10.87
C ASP A 208 -3.08 20.44 -9.73
N GLY A 209 -3.90 19.43 -9.45
CA GLY A 209 -4.88 19.48 -8.37
C GLY A 209 -4.25 19.67 -7.00
N MET A 210 -3.11 19.00 -6.74
CA MET A 210 -2.37 19.09 -5.48
C MET A 210 -1.67 20.43 -5.27
N ARG A 211 -1.16 21.07 -6.34
CA ARG A 211 -0.35 22.30 -6.23
C ARG A 211 -1.03 23.41 -5.43
N ASN A 212 -2.31 23.66 -5.72
CA ASN A 212 -3.09 24.74 -5.10
C ASN A 212 -4.43 24.27 -4.49
N GLN A 213 -4.67 22.95 -4.43
CA GLN A 213 -5.95 22.35 -4.04
C GLN A 213 -7.16 22.80 -4.91
N GLN A 214 -6.89 23.28 -6.13
CA GLN A 214 -7.89 23.79 -7.07
C GLN A 214 -8.42 22.68 -7.98
N TRP A 215 -9.05 21.66 -7.39
CA TRP A 215 -9.52 20.47 -8.11
C TRP A 215 -10.48 20.75 -9.27
N VAL A 216 -11.35 21.76 -9.15
CA VAL A 216 -12.28 22.15 -10.23
C VAL A 216 -11.52 22.70 -11.44
N ALA A 217 -10.51 23.55 -11.21
CA ALA A 217 -9.68 24.07 -12.30
C ALA A 217 -8.88 22.95 -12.98
N ALA A 218 -8.36 22.00 -12.20
CA ALA A 218 -7.67 20.83 -12.74
C ALA A 218 -8.62 19.93 -13.55
N LEU A 219 -9.85 19.69 -13.09
CA LEU A 219 -10.88 18.95 -13.83
C LEU A 219 -11.24 19.62 -15.15
N ALA A 220 -11.42 20.94 -15.14
CA ALA A 220 -11.69 21.71 -16.35
C ALA A 220 -10.54 21.61 -17.36
N LYS A 221 -9.29 21.73 -16.88
CA LYS A 221 -8.08 21.65 -17.72
C LYS A 221 -7.89 20.27 -18.34
N TRP A 222 -7.99 19.20 -17.56
CA TRP A 222 -7.58 17.86 -17.98
C TRP A 222 -8.71 17.01 -18.55
N TYR A 223 -9.95 17.26 -18.13
CA TYR A 223 -11.11 16.45 -18.50
C TYR A 223 -12.26 17.28 -19.12
N GLY A 224 -12.11 18.60 -19.25
CA GLY A 224 -13.17 19.47 -19.77
C GLY A 224 -14.40 19.53 -18.86
N VAL A 225 -14.28 19.09 -17.61
CA VAL A 225 -15.40 19.02 -16.67
C VAL A 225 -15.52 20.34 -15.91
N LYS A 226 -16.66 21.03 -16.11
CA LYS A 226 -16.90 22.39 -15.60
C LYS A 226 -16.83 22.50 -14.08
N ASP A 227 -17.43 21.55 -13.37
CA ASP A 227 -17.59 21.58 -11.92
C ASP A 227 -17.79 20.17 -11.34
N LEU A 228 -17.82 20.06 -10.01
CA LEU A 228 -17.97 18.77 -9.33
C LEU A 228 -19.34 18.13 -9.54
N ALA A 229 -20.40 18.92 -9.76
CA ALA A 229 -21.73 18.38 -10.02
C ALA A 229 -21.77 17.69 -11.39
N ALA A 230 -21.17 18.32 -12.40
CA ALA A 230 -20.99 17.72 -13.72
C ALA A 230 -20.18 16.42 -13.64
N LEU A 231 -19.06 16.41 -12.90
CA LEU A 231 -18.27 15.19 -12.67
C LEU A 231 -19.14 14.09 -12.02
N GLN A 232 -19.82 14.43 -10.93
CA GLN A 232 -20.62 13.48 -10.16
C GLN A 232 -21.71 12.85 -11.02
N ASN A 233 -22.44 13.66 -11.80
CA ASN A 233 -23.53 13.16 -12.63
C ASN A 233 -23.03 12.25 -13.75
N GLN A 234 -21.94 12.63 -14.44
CA GLN A 234 -21.35 11.82 -15.51
C GLN A 234 -20.78 10.51 -14.97
N TRP A 235 -20.07 10.56 -13.85
CA TRP A 235 -19.50 9.39 -13.19
C TRP A 235 -20.59 8.45 -12.65
N LEU A 236 -21.63 8.96 -11.99
CA LEU A 236 -22.75 8.14 -11.51
C LEU A 236 -23.54 7.50 -12.65
N ALA A 237 -23.71 8.20 -13.79
CA ALA A 237 -24.33 7.61 -14.97
C ALA A 237 -23.51 6.44 -15.51
N TRP A 238 -22.17 6.58 -15.54
CA TRP A 238 -21.27 5.50 -15.92
C TRP A 238 -21.31 4.31 -14.95
N VAL A 239 -21.35 4.57 -13.63
CA VAL A 239 -21.56 3.53 -12.61
C VAL A 239 -22.89 2.82 -12.81
N ALA A 240 -23.98 3.57 -13.04
CA ALA A 240 -25.31 3.02 -13.27
C ALA A 240 -25.40 2.17 -14.54
N ALA A 241 -24.61 2.50 -15.57
CA ALA A 241 -24.47 1.72 -16.80
C ALA A 241 -23.63 0.45 -16.63
N GLY A 242 -23.10 0.17 -15.44
CA GLY A 242 -22.35 -1.05 -15.15
C GLY A 242 -20.86 -0.96 -15.50
N PHE A 243 -20.26 0.23 -15.41
CA PHE A 243 -18.83 0.46 -15.66
C PHE A 243 -18.37 0.06 -17.08
N PRO A 244 -19.09 0.47 -18.16
CA PRO A 244 -18.68 0.13 -19.52
C PRO A 244 -17.30 0.72 -19.83
N SER A 245 -16.53 0.06 -20.72
CA SER A 245 -15.26 0.60 -21.20
C SER A 245 -15.50 1.94 -21.89
N LEU A 246 -14.86 3.00 -21.41
CA LEU A 246 -14.81 4.28 -22.11
C LEU A 246 -13.66 4.17 -23.10
N GLU A 247 -13.91 3.72 -24.32
CA GLU A 247 -12.84 3.62 -25.32
C GLU A 247 -12.16 4.98 -25.52
N THR A 248 -10.92 5.13 -25.04
CA THR A 248 -10.03 6.19 -25.48
C THR A 248 -9.51 5.77 -26.86
N SER A 249 -9.67 6.60 -27.89
CA SER A 249 -9.03 6.38 -29.18
C SER A 249 -7.50 6.46 -29.04
N ALA A 250 -6.86 5.33 -28.72
CA ALA A 250 -5.43 5.08 -28.83
C ALA A 250 -5.23 3.61 -29.26
N PRO A 251 -4.31 3.32 -30.20
CA PRO A 251 -4.22 2.00 -30.81
C PRO A 251 -3.64 0.97 -29.83
N ALA A 252 -4.35 -0.15 -29.66
CA ALA A 252 -3.92 -1.27 -28.84
C ALA A 252 -2.85 -2.12 -29.53
N PRO A 253 -1.90 -2.72 -28.80
CA PRO A 253 -1.34 -4.02 -29.15
C PRO A 253 -2.26 -5.13 -28.59
N GLU A 254 -2.53 -6.11 -29.45
CA GLU A 254 -3.30 -7.33 -29.17
C GLU A 254 -2.71 -8.13 -28.00
N GLU A 255 -3.55 -8.81 -27.21
CA GLU A 255 -3.19 -10.14 -26.72
C GLU A 255 -4.40 -11.04 -26.39
N ARG A 256 -4.19 -12.33 -26.69
CA ARG A 256 -5.15 -13.45 -26.75
C ARG A 256 -5.44 -14.03 -25.36
N GLY A 257 -6.67 -14.52 -25.13
CA GLY A 257 -7.01 -15.43 -24.02
C GLY A 257 -6.64 -16.90 -24.33
N PRO A 258 -7.19 -17.92 -23.62
CA PRO A 258 -8.05 -17.88 -22.42
C PRO A 258 -7.65 -18.91 -21.31
N ASN A 259 -8.19 -18.80 -20.09
CA ASN A 259 -8.88 -19.94 -19.43
C ASN A 259 -9.67 -19.52 -18.18
N GLN A 260 -10.92 -19.98 -18.07
CA GLN A 260 -11.74 -19.88 -16.87
C GLN A 260 -11.72 -21.24 -16.14
N LEU A 261 -11.37 -21.21 -14.86
CA LEU A 261 -11.63 -22.30 -13.92
C LEU A 261 -12.49 -21.75 -12.78
N ALA A 262 -13.68 -22.35 -12.62
CA ALA A 262 -14.58 -22.11 -11.51
C ALA A 262 -14.07 -22.80 -10.25
N GLN A 263 -14.07 -22.12 -9.11
CA GLN A 263 -13.91 -22.76 -7.80
C GLN A 263 -14.80 -22.15 -6.71
N GLY A 264 -15.25 -23.06 -5.83
CA GLY A 264 -16.33 -22.91 -4.87
C GLY A 264 -16.03 -21.98 -3.70
N ASP A 265 -17.12 -21.43 -3.20
CA ASP A 265 -17.19 -20.38 -2.19
C ASP A 265 -16.86 -20.95 -0.79
N ARG A 266 -15.62 -20.73 -0.32
CA ARG A 266 -15.28 -20.69 1.11
C ARG A 266 -14.46 -19.44 1.35
N ARG A 267 -15.12 -18.38 1.80
CA ARG A 267 -14.50 -17.07 2.02
C ARG A 267 -13.50 -17.13 3.18
N PRO A 268 -12.19 -16.94 2.95
CA PRO A 268 -11.25 -16.71 4.03
C PRO A 268 -11.58 -15.39 4.75
N ARG A 269 -11.16 -15.27 6.02
CA ARG A 269 -11.30 -14.04 6.80
C ARG A 269 -10.64 -12.88 6.06
N ARG A 270 -11.40 -11.78 5.91
CA ARG A 270 -10.94 -10.55 5.23
C ARG A 270 -9.76 -9.94 6.01
N PRO A 271 -8.62 -9.64 5.35
CA PRO A 271 -7.51 -8.93 5.98
C PRO A 271 -7.88 -7.45 6.18
N ALA A 272 -7.10 -6.75 7.01
CA ALA A 272 -7.20 -5.30 7.11
C ALA A 272 -6.93 -4.65 5.74
N PRO A 273 -7.58 -3.51 5.43
CA PRO A 273 -7.31 -2.78 4.19
C PRO A 273 -5.86 -2.30 4.14
N ASN A 274 -5.33 -2.09 2.93
CA ASN A 274 -3.93 -1.72 2.72
C ASN A 274 -3.68 -0.26 3.12
N LEU A 275 -3.31 0.00 4.36
CA LEU A 275 -3.15 1.37 4.85
C LEU A 275 -1.73 1.88 4.58
N VAL A 276 -1.61 3.00 3.88
CA VAL A 276 -0.36 3.77 3.76
C VAL A 276 -0.17 4.65 4.99
N LEU A 277 0.82 4.32 5.82
CA LEU A 277 1.17 5.08 7.00
C LEU A 277 2.30 6.08 6.69
N HIS A 278 1.94 7.36 6.61
CA HIS A 278 2.92 8.45 6.57
C HIS A 278 3.33 8.80 8.00
N ILE A 279 4.57 8.50 8.37
CA ILE A 279 5.10 8.92 9.67
C ILE A 279 5.64 10.35 9.50
N THR A 280 4.95 11.33 10.09
CA THR A 280 5.45 12.71 10.14
C THR A 280 6.34 12.88 11.37
N GLY A 281 7.59 13.29 11.16
CA GLY A 281 8.57 13.58 12.21
C GLY A 281 9.45 12.38 12.57
N ALA A 282 10.66 12.35 12.02
CA ALA A 282 11.74 11.54 12.56
C ALA A 282 12.52 12.39 13.58
N ALA A 283 12.55 11.96 14.85
CA ALA A 283 13.66 12.36 15.71
C ALA A 283 14.96 11.83 15.08
N PRO A 284 16.06 12.61 15.08
CA PRO A 284 17.29 12.20 14.42
C PRO A 284 17.80 10.89 15.02
N LEU A 285 18.06 9.90 14.15
CA LEU A 285 18.76 8.69 14.54
C LEU A 285 20.14 9.09 15.10
N PRO A 286 20.57 8.57 16.26
CA PRO A 286 21.88 8.90 16.79
C PRO A 286 22.98 8.39 15.86
N PRO A 287 24.08 9.13 15.68
CA PRO A 287 25.18 8.71 14.83
C PRO A 287 25.84 7.46 15.41
N GLN A 288 25.87 6.38 14.63
CA GLN A 288 26.68 5.21 14.95
C GLN A 288 28.13 5.51 14.54
N ASN A 289 28.96 5.87 15.52
CA ASN A 289 30.40 5.97 15.33
C ASN A 289 31.05 4.59 15.54
N PRO A 290 31.93 4.14 14.63
CA PRO A 290 32.66 2.90 14.80
C PRO A 290 33.96 3.15 15.57
N GLY A 291 34.12 2.50 16.73
CA GLY A 291 35.46 2.15 17.24
C GLY A 291 35.82 2.57 18.67
N ALA A 292 36.35 1.56 19.38
CA ALA A 292 37.31 1.56 20.50
C ALA A 292 36.79 1.71 21.95
N GLY A 293 37.12 0.69 22.76
CA GLY A 293 37.15 0.79 24.22
C GLY A 293 36.98 -0.53 24.99
N ARG A 294 38.04 -1.33 25.10
CA ARG A 294 38.13 -2.48 26.03
C ARG A 294 38.11 -2.00 27.50
N ALA A 295 37.35 -2.66 28.36
CA ALA A 295 37.75 -3.04 29.73
C ALA A 295 36.77 -4.09 30.27
N GLY A 296 37.27 -5.21 30.78
CA GLY A 296 36.48 -6.32 31.30
C GLY A 296 36.45 -6.40 32.83
N CYS A 297 35.48 -7.15 33.36
CA CYS A 297 35.65 -8.07 34.50
C CYS A 297 34.40 -8.97 34.61
N THR A 298 34.59 -10.27 34.77
CA THR A 298 33.59 -11.35 34.97
C THR A 298 33.45 -11.67 36.48
N PRO A 299 32.68 -12.71 36.91
CA PRO A 299 31.23 -12.92 36.80
C PRO A 299 30.59 -13.27 38.17
N GLN A 300 29.28 -13.11 38.36
CA GLN A 300 28.53 -13.81 39.42
C GLN A 300 27.01 -13.74 39.21
N GLY A 301 26.32 -14.87 39.44
CA GLY A 301 24.88 -14.93 39.71
C GLY A 301 24.01 -15.54 38.61
N ALA A 302 23.65 -16.81 38.79
CA ALA A 302 22.65 -17.53 38.00
C ALA A 302 21.24 -17.38 38.61
N ALA A 303 20.22 -17.69 37.79
CA ALA A 303 18.76 -17.71 38.03
C ALA A 303 18.08 -16.33 37.93
N SER A 304 16.99 -16.12 37.17
CA SER A 304 15.95 -17.02 36.64
C SER A 304 15.39 -16.46 35.32
N GLU A 305 15.07 -17.35 34.36
CA GLU A 305 14.35 -17.03 33.13
C GLU A 305 12.89 -16.67 33.43
N GLU A 306 12.55 -15.38 33.32
CA GLU A 306 11.16 -14.97 33.12
C GLU A 306 10.89 -14.85 31.62
N THR A 307 10.05 -15.75 31.15
CA THR A 307 9.43 -15.76 29.83
C THR A 307 8.71 -14.42 29.58
N ARG A 308 9.31 -13.50 28.83
CA ARG A 308 8.61 -12.33 28.29
C ARG A 308 7.64 -12.79 27.20
N THR A 309 6.41 -13.07 27.59
CA THR A 309 5.27 -13.13 26.69
C THR A 309 4.95 -11.72 26.19
N TRP A 310 4.93 -11.52 24.87
CA TRP A 310 4.34 -10.32 24.29
C TRP A 310 2.82 -10.44 24.40
N GLN A 311 2.27 -10.02 25.55
CA GLN A 311 0.85 -9.73 25.65
C GLN A 311 0.57 -8.46 24.84
N LEU A 312 -0.28 -8.58 23.82
CA LEU A 312 -0.92 -7.44 23.17
C LEU A 312 -1.64 -6.63 24.25
N ALA A 313 -1.06 -5.49 24.63
CA ALA A 313 -1.70 -4.56 25.52
C ALA A 313 -2.99 -4.05 24.84
N HIS A 314 -4.14 -4.40 25.41
CA HIS A 314 -5.39 -3.72 25.09
C HIS A 314 -5.23 -2.23 25.41
N PRO A 315 -5.54 -1.31 24.48
CA PRO A 315 -5.54 0.11 24.80
C PRO A 315 -6.59 0.40 25.88
N GLN A 316 -6.14 1.01 26.98
CA GLN A 316 -7.00 1.57 28.02
C GLN A 316 -7.92 2.64 27.39
N PRO A 317 -9.18 2.77 27.86
CA PRO A 317 -10.08 3.80 27.35
C PRO A 317 -9.50 5.19 27.65
N ILE A 318 -9.35 6.01 26.60
CA ILE A 318 -8.91 7.39 26.72
C ILE A 318 -10.00 8.18 27.47
N GLU A 319 -9.65 8.71 28.64
CA GLU A 319 -10.48 9.68 29.36
C GLU A 319 -10.75 10.90 28.46
N ARG A 320 -12.03 11.29 28.37
CA ARG A 320 -12.45 12.46 27.59
C ARG A 320 -11.80 13.73 28.17
N PRO A 321 -11.15 14.57 27.37
CA PRO A 321 -10.71 15.88 27.86
C PRO A 321 -11.92 16.72 28.24
N ARG A 322 -11.91 17.25 29.47
CA ARG A 322 -12.90 18.21 29.97
C ARG A 322 -12.94 19.42 29.03
N SER A 323 -14.13 19.73 28.53
CA SER A 323 -14.42 20.94 27.77
C SER A 323 -14.23 22.17 28.66
N ALA A 324 -13.21 22.98 28.37
CA ALA A 324 -13.14 24.35 28.86
C ALA A 324 -14.14 25.18 28.04
N VAL A 325 -15.26 25.55 28.67
CA VAL A 325 -16.23 26.49 28.14
C VAL A 325 -15.64 27.89 28.26
N LEU A 326 -15.27 28.51 27.14
CA LEU A 326 -15.06 29.96 27.07
C LEU A 326 -16.38 30.59 26.60
N SER A 327 -17.15 31.11 27.56
CA SER A 327 -18.31 31.96 27.30
C SER A 327 -17.83 33.34 26.86
N TRP A 328 -18.30 33.82 25.72
CA TRP A 328 -18.37 35.25 25.42
C TRP A 328 -19.83 35.64 25.25
N ALA A 329 -20.35 36.35 26.25
CA ALA A 329 -21.58 37.12 26.13
C ALA A 329 -21.21 38.54 25.73
N ARG A 330 -21.92 39.05 24.71
CA ARG A 330 -22.08 40.45 24.25
C ARG A 330 -20.90 41.41 24.39
#